data_AF-A0A9X0C1M1-F1
#
_entry.id   AF-A0A9X0C1M1-F1
#
_cell.length_a   1.000
_cell.length_b   1.000
_cell.length_c   1.000
_cell.angle_alpha   90.00
_cell.angle_beta   90.00
_cell.angle_gamma   90.00
#
_symmetry.space_group_name_H-M   'P 1'
#
loop_
_entity.id
_entity.type
_entity.pdbx_description
1 polymer ?
#
loop_
_entity_poly.entity_id
_entity_poly.type
_entity_poly.pdbx_seq_one_letter_code
_entity_poly.pdbx_strand_id
1 'polypeptide(L)'
;MVPSKQSIPTITPDTPPTISTPARRYGRIQDSGAIRQRWLEDPTDPTCKIQPSTLTVDDLITAHWYIRTTKGNIPFQVSRNAFALGYANEAIYNETVTQNLAKGNLGVVGCENIYDILVGKGLVIAEGIFRIDGPQFSQIARARMQEIADPQSLRHFYVCDIVNMHTRKFVQNVLYSPRNGLTWPPVCRDPRIWEYNTPEYQGLLGTRIGKCAVYLVLEIFPRGTYYIARIVTWDQSCSLEIRFDIEPIPVSGCAGSFL
;
A
#
# COMPACT_ATOMS: atom_id res chain seq x y z
N MET A 1 -5.33 32.37 -17.79
CA MET A 1 -4.61 31.12 -18.13
C MET A 1 -5.04 30.06 -17.13
N VAL A 2 -5.82 29.08 -17.57
CA VAL A 2 -6.32 27.99 -16.71
C VAL A 2 -5.24 26.91 -16.64
N PRO A 3 -4.82 26.42 -15.45
CA PRO A 3 -3.83 25.35 -15.38
C PRO A 3 -4.42 24.07 -15.97
N SER A 4 -3.69 23.47 -16.90
CA SER A 4 -3.98 22.18 -17.50
C SER A 4 -4.05 21.12 -16.39
N LYS A 5 -5.19 20.43 -16.26
CA LYS A 5 -5.36 19.25 -15.41
C LYS A 5 -4.38 18.17 -15.86
N GLN A 6 -3.25 18.03 -15.16
CA GLN A 6 -2.37 16.88 -15.35
C GLN A 6 -3.08 15.64 -14.79
N SER A 7 -3.67 14.86 -15.68
CA SER A 7 -4.19 13.54 -15.35
C SER A 7 -3.01 12.56 -15.28
N ILE A 8 -2.86 11.88 -14.13
CA ILE A 8 -1.97 10.73 -14.01
C ILE A 8 -2.46 9.69 -15.04
N PRO A 9 -1.62 9.26 -16.00
CA PRO A 9 -2.05 8.32 -17.03
C PRO A 9 -2.46 7.00 -16.36
N THR A 10 -3.69 6.56 -16.63
CA THR A 10 -4.14 5.21 -16.29
C THR A 10 -3.64 4.30 -17.41
N ILE A 11 -2.46 3.72 -17.23
CA ILE A 11 -1.95 2.69 -18.13
C ILE A 11 -2.57 1.38 -17.65
N THR A 12 -3.58 0.88 -18.36
CA THR A 12 -4.01 -0.50 -18.20
C THR A 12 -2.95 -1.38 -18.85
N PRO A 13 -2.35 -2.36 -18.14
CA PRO A 13 -1.35 -3.24 -18.74
C PRO A 13 -1.97 -4.08 -19.86
N ASP A 14 -1.27 -4.20 -20.99
CA ASP A 14 -1.74 -4.95 -22.17
C ASP A 14 -1.74 -6.48 -21.96
N THR A 15 -1.03 -6.97 -20.94
CA THR A 15 -0.87 -8.41 -20.67
C THR A 15 -1.47 -8.77 -19.31
N PRO A 16 -2.33 -9.80 -19.26
CA PRO A 16 -2.84 -10.33 -17.99
C PRO A 16 -1.70 -10.76 -17.06
N PRO A 17 -1.89 -10.69 -15.73
CA PRO A 17 -0.88 -11.10 -14.78
C PRO A 17 -0.47 -12.57 -14.99
N THR A 18 0.83 -12.87 -15.00
CA THR A 18 1.38 -14.22 -15.20
C THR A 18 0.80 -15.22 -14.18
N ILE A 19 0.26 -16.36 -14.64
CA ILE A 19 -0.45 -17.36 -13.80
C ILE A 19 0.48 -18.48 -13.26
N SER A 20 1.78 -18.43 -13.52
CA SER A 20 2.69 -19.50 -13.08
C SER A 20 2.84 -19.54 -11.56
N THR A 21 2.99 -20.74 -10.97
CA THR A 21 3.27 -20.86 -9.54
C THR A 21 4.75 -20.53 -9.28
N PRO A 22 5.08 -19.51 -8.47
CA PRO A 22 6.48 -19.13 -8.26
C PRO A 22 7.24 -20.17 -7.42
N ALA A 23 8.56 -20.22 -7.59
CA ALA A 23 9.41 -21.07 -6.77
C ALA A 23 9.26 -20.72 -5.28
N ARG A 24 9.12 -21.73 -4.41
CA ARG A 24 8.98 -21.52 -2.96
C ARG A 24 10.34 -21.26 -2.32
N ARG A 25 10.73 -19.98 -2.20
CA ARG A 25 12.01 -19.54 -1.61
C ARG A 25 11.90 -19.09 -0.16
N TYR A 26 10.74 -18.58 0.25
CA TYR A 26 10.59 -17.93 1.57
C TYR A 26 9.61 -18.63 2.53
N GLY A 27 9.16 -19.83 2.19
CA GLY A 27 8.27 -20.63 3.04
C GLY A 27 6.98 -19.89 3.41
N ARG A 28 6.60 -19.93 4.69
CA ARG A 28 5.29 -19.45 5.16
C ARG A 28 4.98 -17.98 4.84
N ILE A 29 6.01 -17.11 4.77
CA ILE A 29 5.79 -15.70 4.44
C ILE A 29 5.36 -15.57 2.98
N GLN A 30 6.00 -16.30 2.08
CA GLN A 30 5.61 -16.37 0.67
C GLN A 30 4.23 -16.99 0.51
N ASP A 31 3.94 -18.10 1.21
CA ASP A 31 2.62 -18.75 1.14
C ASP A 31 1.50 -17.77 1.58
N SER A 32 1.76 -16.98 2.64
CA SER A 32 0.84 -15.94 3.10
C SER A 32 0.64 -14.83 2.08
N GLY A 33 1.70 -14.45 1.36
CA GLY A 33 1.61 -13.46 0.30
C GLY A 33 0.91 -13.98 -0.95
N ALA A 34 1.12 -15.23 -1.34
CA ALA A 34 0.40 -15.89 -2.42
C ALA A 34 -1.10 -15.97 -2.13
N ILE A 35 -1.50 -16.27 -0.89
CA ILE A 35 -2.91 -16.19 -0.47
C ILE A 35 -3.47 -14.78 -0.67
N ARG A 36 -2.73 -13.75 -0.25
CA ARG A 36 -3.15 -12.34 -0.35
C ARG A 36 -3.21 -11.83 -1.78
N GLN A 37 -2.28 -12.26 -2.62
CA GLN A 37 -2.30 -12.01 -4.07
C GLN A 37 -3.60 -12.56 -4.68
N ARG A 38 -3.94 -13.83 -4.39
CA ARG A 38 -5.20 -14.44 -4.85
C ARG A 38 -6.44 -13.71 -4.36
N TRP A 39 -6.44 -13.16 -3.13
CA TRP A 39 -7.57 -12.38 -2.62
C TRP A 39 -7.89 -11.15 -3.48
N LEU A 40 -6.87 -10.53 -4.08
CA LEU A 40 -7.02 -9.38 -4.98
C LEU A 40 -7.60 -9.81 -6.33
N GLU A 41 -7.16 -10.96 -6.84
CA GLU A 41 -7.44 -11.42 -8.21
C GLU A 41 -8.74 -12.21 -8.35
N ASP A 42 -9.00 -13.10 -7.39
CA ASP A 42 -10.15 -13.98 -7.43
C ASP A 42 -11.27 -13.39 -6.56
N PRO A 43 -12.36 -12.86 -7.14
CA PRO A 43 -13.49 -12.36 -6.36
C PRO A 43 -14.23 -13.46 -5.60
N THR A 44 -14.03 -14.73 -5.98
CA THR A 44 -14.74 -15.89 -5.42
C THR A 44 -13.95 -16.63 -4.35
N ASP A 45 -12.66 -16.32 -4.13
CA ASP A 45 -11.83 -17.02 -3.14
C ASP A 45 -12.50 -16.94 -1.74
N PRO A 46 -12.92 -18.09 -1.17
CA PRO A 46 -13.69 -18.15 0.07
C PRO A 46 -12.83 -17.91 1.32
N THR A 47 -11.51 -17.92 1.17
CA THR A 47 -10.55 -17.70 2.25
C THR A 47 -10.36 -16.21 2.57
N CYS A 48 -10.73 -15.32 1.64
CA CYS A 48 -10.73 -13.89 1.90
C CYS A 48 -11.87 -13.52 2.84
N LYS A 49 -11.53 -13.04 4.04
CA LYS A 49 -12.50 -12.59 5.06
C LYS A 49 -12.59 -11.07 5.17
N ILE A 50 -11.91 -10.34 4.29
CA ILE A 50 -11.93 -8.88 4.28
C ILE A 50 -13.21 -8.44 3.60
N GLN A 51 -13.97 -7.61 4.30
CA GLN A 51 -15.20 -7.00 3.81
C GLN A 51 -14.97 -5.50 3.72
N PRO A 52 -15.54 -4.81 2.71
CA PRO A 52 -15.50 -3.37 2.64
C PRO A 52 -16.07 -2.74 3.91
N SER A 53 -15.38 -1.75 4.46
CA SER A 53 -15.84 -0.99 5.61
C SER A 53 -16.70 0.19 5.18
N THR A 54 -17.73 0.50 5.97
CA THR A 54 -18.52 1.73 5.82
C THR A 54 -17.97 2.89 6.65
N LEU A 55 -16.86 2.70 7.38
CA LEU A 55 -16.27 3.71 8.28
C LEU A 55 -16.05 5.05 7.58
N THR A 56 -16.59 6.12 8.15
CA THR A 56 -16.38 7.49 7.69
C THR A 56 -15.53 8.28 8.68
N VAL A 57 -15.14 9.49 8.30
CA VAL A 57 -14.49 10.40 9.25
C VAL A 57 -15.46 10.90 10.31
N ASP A 58 -16.74 11.08 9.98
CA ASP A 58 -17.78 11.42 10.95
C ASP A 58 -17.94 10.34 12.03
N ASP A 59 -17.82 9.05 11.65
CA ASP A 59 -17.80 7.94 12.62
C ASP A 59 -16.59 8.04 13.55
N LEU A 60 -15.42 8.41 13.04
CA LEU A 60 -14.20 8.60 13.84
C LEU A 60 -14.36 9.77 14.81
N ILE A 61 -14.89 10.90 14.35
CA ILE A 61 -15.16 12.08 15.20
C ILE A 61 -16.18 11.72 16.29
N THR A 62 -17.25 11.01 15.93
CA THR A 62 -18.28 10.52 16.86
C THR A 62 -17.67 9.57 17.90
N ALA A 63 -16.71 8.74 17.50
CA ALA A 63 -15.95 7.85 18.38
C ALA A 63 -14.82 8.56 19.16
N HIS A 64 -14.75 9.90 19.11
CA HIS A 64 -13.77 10.76 19.78
C HIS A 64 -12.32 10.53 19.35
N TRP A 65 -12.10 10.21 18.07
CA TRP A 65 -10.77 10.28 17.50
C TRP A 65 -10.35 11.74 17.31
N TYR A 66 -9.12 12.06 17.72
CA TYR A 66 -8.50 13.33 17.39
C TYR A 66 -8.00 13.29 15.95
N ILE A 67 -8.33 14.34 15.22
CA ILE A 67 -8.07 14.49 13.79
C ILE A 67 -7.47 15.87 13.56
N ARG A 68 -6.26 15.91 13.01
CA ARG A 68 -5.61 17.15 12.58
C ARG A 68 -5.14 16.99 11.14
N THR A 69 -5.61 17.86 10.27
CA THR A 69 -5.23 17.88 8.86
C THR A 69 -4.57 19.19 8.51
N THR A 70 -3.44 19.11 7.81
CA THR A 70 -2.70 20.23 7.25
C THR A 70 -2.40 19.98 5.78
N LYS A 71 -1.97 21.03 5.07
CA LYS A 71 -1.43 20.87 3.73
C LYS A 71 0.07 20.56 3.81
N GLY A 72 0.47 19.44 3.26
CA GLY A 72 1.84 18.93 3.32
C GLY A 72 2.46 18.73 1.94
N ASN A 73 3.80 18.81 1.88
CA ASN A 73 4.57 18.36 0.72
C ASN A 73 4.76 16.84 0.79
N ILE A 74 5.05 16.21 -0.35
CA ILE A 74 5.47 14.80 -0.33
C ILE A 74 6.77 14.67 0.49
N PRO A 75 6.85 13.71 1.44
CA PRO A 75 8.02 13.55 2.30
C PRO A 75 9.29 13.32 1.51
N PHE A 76 10.41 13.87 1.99
CA PHE A 76 11.69 13.85 1.26
C PHE A 76 12.15 12.42 0.92
N GLN A 77 11.78 11.45 1.76
CA GLN A 77 12.17 10.05 1.67
C GLN A 77 11.67 9.40 0.38
N VAL A 78 10.52 9.87 -0.12
CA VAL A 78 9.80 9.28 -1.25
C VAL A 78 9.57 10.28 -2.39
N SER A 79 9.89 11.56 -2.17
CA SER A 79 9.61 12.67 -3.09
C SER A 79 10.21 12.47 -4.47
N ARG A 80 11.49 12.11 -4.59
CA ARG A 80 12.15 11.84 -5.89
C ARG A 80 11.38 10.81 -6.72
N ASN A 81 10.93 9.74 -6.06
CA ASN A 81 10.21 8.66 -6.70
C ASN A 81 8.77 9.04 -7.07
N ALA A 82 8.08 9.79 -6.20
CA ALA A 82 6.74 10.30 -6.48
C ALA A 82 6.74 11.34 -7.61
N PHE A 83 7.70 12.25 -7.64
CA PHE A 83 7.80 13.26 -8.71
C PHE A 83 8.08 12.63 -10.07
N ALA A 84 8.88 11.55 -10.11
CA ALA A 84 9.10 10.78 -11.33
C ALA A 84 7.81 10.12 -11.88
N LEU A 85 6.80 9.91 -11.03
CA LEU A 85 5.47 9.41 -11.40
C LEU A 85 4.47 10.53 -11.73
N GLY A 86 4.92 11.80 -11.73
CA GLY A 86 4.10 12.96 -12.09
C GLY A 86 3.33 13.59 -10.94
N TYR A 87 3.61 13.24 -9.69
CA TYR A 87 3.04 13.96 -8.55
C TYR A 87 3.69 15.34 -8.39
N ALA A 88 2.89 16.34 -8.02
CA ALA A 88 3.34 17.71 -7.85
C ALA A 88 4.27 17.87 -6.64
N ASN A 89 5.31 18.69 -6.80
CA ASN A 89 6.17 19.17 -5.73
C ASN A 89 5.59 20.45 -5.09
N GLU A 90 4.40 20.32 -4.53
CA GLU A 90 3.68 21.43 -3.90
C GLU A 90 2.97 20.94 -2.63
N ALA A 91 2.74 21.86 -1.69
CA ALA A 91 2.02 21.58 -0.45
C ALA A 91 0.50 21.54 -0.70
N ILE A 92 0.05 20.59 -1.52
CA ILE A 92 -1.36 20.45 -1.92
C ILE A 92 -2.06 19.22 -1.32
N TYR A 93 -1.27 18.30 -0.75
CA TYR A 93 -1.74 17.04 -0.19
C TYR A 93 -2.26 17.23 1.23
N ASN A 94 -3.25 16.42 1.62
CA ASN A 94 -3.74 16.41 3.00
C ASN A 94 -2.86 15.50 3.84
N GLU A 95 -1.97 16.10 4.62
CA GLU A 95 -1.22 15.43 5.66
C GLU A 95 -2.06 15.42 6.94
N THR A 96 -2.23 14.25 7.52
CA THR A 96 -3.28 14.04 8.51
C THR A 96 -2.87 13.06 9.58
N VAL A 97 -2.87 13.56 10.81
CA VAL A 97 -2.72 12.74 12.02
C VAL A 97 -4.11 12.38 12.53
N THR A 98 -4.39 11.08 12.62
CA THR A 98 -5.62 10.52 13.18
C THR A 98 -5.25 9.63 14.36
N GLN A 99 -5.67 10.01 15.57
CA GLN A 99 -5.22 9.36 16.79
C GLN A 99 -6.34 9.19 17.81
N ASN A 100 -6.22 8.18 18.66
CA ASN A 100 -7.03 8.05 19.86
C ASN A 100 -6.23 7.28 20.92
N LEU A 101 -6.82 7.12 22.10
CA LEU A 101 -6.27 6.25 23.14
C LEU A 101 -6.95 4.88 23.09
N ALA A 102 -6.15 3.83 23.16
CA ALA A 102 -6.62 2.46 23.21
C ALA A 102 -7.49 2.23 24.45
N LYS A 103 -8.61 1.53 24.23
CA LYS A 103 -9.60 1.16 25.24
C LYS A 103 -9.47 -0.30 25.70
N GLY A 104 -8.50 -1.04 25.15
CA GLY A 104 -8.31 -2.49 25.31
C GLY A 104 -7.95 -3.00 26.72
N ASN A 105 -7.24 -4.14 26.78
CA ASN A 105 -6.94 -4.82 28.05
C ASN A 105 -5.89 -4.08 28.92
N LEU A 106 -5.87 -4.40 30.21
CA LEU A 106 -4.86 -3.94 31.18
C LEU A 106 -3.44 -4.06 30.61
N GLY A 107 -2.67 -2.97 30.69
CA GLY A 107 -1.30 -2.87 30.19
C GLY A 107 -1.13 -2.10 28.87
N VAL A 108 -2.21 -1.89 28.12
CA VAL A 108 -2.21 -1.05 26.89
C VAL A 108 -3.30 0.02 26.86
N VAL A 109 -4.19 0.05 27.86
CA VAL A 109 -5.16 1.14 28.04
C VAL A 109 -4.42 2.47 28.14
N GLY A 110 -4.88 3.46 27.38
CA GLY A 110 -4.23 4.78 27.35
C GLY A 110 -2.98 4.86 26.47
N CYS A 111 -2.53 3.76 25.86
CA CYS A 111 -1.56 3.83 24.77
C CYS A 111 -2.21 4.46 23.54
N GLU A 112 -1.44 5.20 22.76
CA GLU A 112 -1.97 5.89 21.58
C GLU A 112 -2.19 4.88 20.44
N ASN A 113 -3.23 5.05 19.63
CA ASN A 113 -3.24 4.60 18.25
C ASN A 113 -2.97 5.82 17.38
N ILE A 114 -2.08 5.71 16.40
CA ILE A 114 -1.68 6.83 15.55
C ILE A 114 -1.63 6.36 14.10
N TYR A 115 -2.31 7.12 13.25
CA TYR A 115 -2.17 7.05 11.80
C TYR A 115 -1.73 8.41 11.32
N ASP A 116 -0.50 8.49 10.83
CA ASP A 116 0.05 9.68 10.19
C ASP A 116 0.15 9.40 8.70
N ILE A 117 -0.75 10.02 7.94
CA ILE A 117 -0.91 9.75 6.52
C ILE A 117 -1.02 11.03 5.72
N LEU A 118 -0.37 11.03 4.56
CA LEU A 118 -0.55 12.04 3.53
C LEU A 118 -1.36 11.44 2.38
N VAL A 119 -2.40 12.15 1.97
CA VAL A 119 -3.34 11.68 0.95
C VAL A 119 -3.50 12.73 -0.15
N GLY A 120 -3.54 12.25 -1.40
CA GLY A 120 -3.89 13.04 -2.57
C GLY A 120 -4.58 12.19 -3.63
N LYS A 121 -4.96 12.82 -4.74
CA LYS A 121 -5.55 12.08 -5.86
C LYS A 121 -4.57 11.01 -6.35
N GLY A 122 -4.99 9.75 -6.26
CA GLY A 122 -4.19 8.60 -6.63
C GLY A 122 -3.02 8.24 -5.71
N LEU A 123 -2.86 8.90 -4.56
CA LEU A 123 -1.70 8.76 -3.69
C LEU A 123 -2.10 8.59 -2.23
N VAL A 124 -1.52 7.59 -1.57
CA VAL A 124 -1.47 7.48 -0.10
C VAL A 124 -0.02 7.28 0.30
N ILE A 125 0.44 8.04 1.29
CA ILE A 125 1.73 7.89 1.94
C ILE A 125 1.47 7.70 3.42
N ALA A 126 1.97 6.62 4.01
CA ALA A 126 1.90 6.39 5.44
C ALA A 126 3.27 6.63 6.07
N GLU A 127 3.35 7.62 6.95
CA GLU A 127 4.55 7.94 7.73
C GLU A 127 4.49 7.30 9.12
N GLY A 128 3.29 7.08 9.64
CA GLY A 128 3.06 6.42 10.92
C GLY A 128 1.87 5.47 10.89
N ILE A 129 2.08 4.21 11.29
CA ILE A 129 1.01 3.22 11.48
C ILE A 129 1.23 2.51 12.82
N PHE A 130 0.58 3.02 13.86
CA PHE A 130 0.61 2.41 15.19
C PHE A 130 -0.82 2.08 15.65
N ARG A 131 -1.06 0.80 15.90
CA ARG A 131 -2.40 0.29 16.24
C ARG A 131 -2.31 -0.80 17.30
N ILE A 132 -2.93 -0.52 18.43
CA ILE A 132 -3.26 -1.45 19.51
C ILE A 132 -4.68 -2.02 19.30
N ASP A 133 -5.67 -1.15 19.06
CA ASP A 133 -7.07 -1.51 18.86
C ASP A 133 -7.76 -0.60 17.81
N GLY A 134 -9.09 -0.67 17.71
CA GLY A 134 -9.86 0.17 16.78
C GLY A 134 -9.75 -0.25 15.31
N PRO A 135 -10.14 0.65 14.37
CA PRO A 135 -10.12 0.38 12.94
C PRO A 135 -8.74 0.05 12.41
N GLN A 136 -8.68 -0.66 11.29
CA GLN A 136 -7.43 -0.97 10.59
C GLN A 136 -6.95 0.24 9.78
N PHE A 137 -5.64 0.31 9.52
CA PHE A 137 -5.04 1.32 8.63
C PHE A 137 -5.80 1.47 7.30
N SER A 138 -6.17 0.36 6.64
CA SER A 138 -6.88 0.40 5.36
C SER A 138 -8.20 1.16 5.43
N GLN A 139 -8.94 0.98 6.53
CA GLN A 139 -10.22 1.64 6.75
C GLN A 139 -10.03 3.14 7.02
N ILE A 140 -9.01 3.52 7.81
CA ILE A 140 -8.65 4.91 8.05
C ILE A 140 -8.23 5.60 6.74
N ALA A 141 -7.33 4.97 5.98
CA ALA A 141 -6.84 5.52 4.72
C ALA A 141 -7.97 5.68 3.70
N ARG A 142 -8.88 4.71 3.56
CA ARG A 142 -10.05 4.84 2.67
C ARG A 142 -10.95 6.00 3.11
N ALA A 143 -11.29 6.10 4.40
CA ALA A 143 -12.12 7.18 4.92
C ALA A 143 -11.51 8.55 4.61
N ARG A 144 -10.19 8.71 4.77
CA ARG A 144 -9.47 9.94 4.43
C ARG A 144 -9.40 10.24 2.95
N MET A 145 -9.20 9.22 2.11
CA MET A 145 -9.28 9.40 0.66
C MET A 145 -10.64 9.94 0.27
N GLN A 146 -11.72 9.37 0.81
CA GLN A 146 -13.10 9.74 0.48
C GLN A 146 -13.43 11.21 0.78
N GLU A 147 -12.81 11.82 1.79
CA GLU A 147 -13.00 13.25 2.09
C GLU A 147 -12.42 14.18 1.02
N ILE A 148 -11.42 13.72 0.25
CA ILE A 148 -10.61 14.62 -0.60
C ILE A 148 -10.64 14.27 -2.09
N ALA A 149 -10.90 13.01 -2.41
CA ALA A 149 -10.85 12.47 -3.75
C ALA A 149 -11.71 11.20 -3.85
N ASP A 150 -11.95 10.75 -5.07
CA ASP A 150 -12.46 9.40 -5.27
C ASP A 150 -11.42 8.37 -4.78
N PRO A 151 -11.73 7.50 -3.79
CA PRO A 151 -10.82 6.45 -3.36
C PRO A 151 -10.33 5.56 -4.51
N GLN A 152 -11.17 5.30 -5.51
CA GLN A 152 -10.80 4.48 -6.68
C GLN A 152 -9.76 5.14 -7.60
N SER A 153 -9.41 6.40 -7.34
CA SER A 153 -8.28 7.05 -7.98
C SER A 153 -6.93 6.47 -7.56
N LEU A 154 -6.84 5.72 -6.44
CA LEU A 154 -5.58 5.21 -5.88
C LEU A 154 -4.74 4.48 -6.95
N ARG A 155 -3.46 4.87 -7.08
CA ARG A 155 -2.48 4.22 -7.96
C ARG A 155 -1.19 3.88 -7.23
N HIS A 156 -0.79 4.68 -6.25
CA HIS A 156 0.44 4.43 -5.50
C HIS A 156 0.20 4.53 -4.00
N PHE A 157 0.70 3.52 -3.27
CA PHE A 157 0.74 3.51 -1.82
C PHE A 157 2.17 3.39 -1.33
N TYR A 158 2.62 4.37 -0.55
CA TYR A 158 3.95 4.40 0.06
C TYR A 158 3.86 4.15 1.56
N VAL A 159 4.86 3.45 2.11
CA VAL A 159 5.11 3.44 3.55
C VAL A 159 6.54 3.90 3.79
N CYS A 160 6.64 4.96 4.58
CA CYS A 160 7.91 5.58 4.92
C CYS A 160 8.53 4.92 6.17
N ASP A 161 9.86 4.99 6.29
CA ASP A 161 10.62 4.66 7.50
C ASP A 161 10.14 3.39 8.21
N ILE A 162 10.25 2.24 7.52
CA ILE A 162 9.71 0.99 8.05
C ILE A 162 10.51 0.52 9.27
N VAL A 163 9.98 0.84 10.45
CA VAL A 163 10.46 0.34 11.74
C VAL A 163 9.81 -0.99 12.14
N ASN A 164 8.77 -1.44 11.43
CA ASN A 164 8.11 -2.71 11.71
C ASN A 164 9.11 -3.88 11.58
N MET A 165 9.50 -4.48 12.70
CA MET A 165 10.56 -5.49 12.74
C MET A 165 10.26 -6.73 11.89
N HIS A 166 8.99 -7.10 11.70
CA HIS A 166 8.65 -8.25 10.87
C HIS A 166 8.97 -7.98 9.40
N THR A 167 8.53 -6.84 8.87
CA THR A 167 8.84 -6.43 7.49
C THR A 167 10.32 -6.14 7.34
N ARG A 168 10.91 -5.34 8.24
CA ARG A 168 12.31 -4.94 8.19
C ARG A 168 13.26 -6.14 8.20
N LYS A 169 13.07 -7.10 9.11
CA LYS A 169 13.90 -8.32 9.17
C LYS A 169 13.77 -9.18 7.92
N PHE A 170 12.56 -9.31 7.37
CA PHE A 170 12.39 -10.04 6.11
C PHE A 170 13.18 -9.36 4.98
N VAL A 171 13.03 -8.05 4.81
CA VAL A 171 13.68 -7.32 3.71
C VAL A 171 15.20 -7.31 3.90
N GLN A 172 15.70 -6.93 5.07
CA GLN A 172 17.15 -6.82 5.34
C GLN A 172 17.87 -8.15 5.40
N ASN A 173 17.31 -9.15 6.09
CA ASN A 173 18.06 -10.36 6.42
C ASN A 173 17.73 -11.56 5.53
N VAL A 174 16.56 -11.55 4.88
CA VAL A 174 16.09 -12.69 4.07
C VAL A 174 16.08 -12.32 2.59
N LEU A 175 15.45 -11.21 2.21
CA LEU A 175 15.32 -10.77 0.83
C LEU A 175 16.67 -10.32 0.26
N TYR A 176 17.30 -9.31 0.87
CA TYR A 176 18.63 -8.84 0.50
C TYR A 176 19.73 -9.70 1.12
N SER A 177 19.76 -10.98 0.76
CA SER A 177 20.75 -11.94 1.24
C SER A 177 21.61 -12.51 0.10
N PRO A 178 22.87 -12.91 0.39
CA PRO A 178 23.72 -13.57 -0.60
C PRO A 178 23.09 -14.83 -1.21
N ARG A 179 22.21 -15.53 -0.48
CA ARG A 179 21.47 -16.69 -0.99
C ARG A 179 20.56 -16.36 -2.17
N ASN A 180 20.08 -15.12 -2.25
CA ASN A 180 19.27 -14.63 -3.37
C ASN A 180 20.12 -13.91 -4.42
N GLY A 181 21.46 -13.89 -4.27
CA GLY A 181 22.34 -13.10 -5.13
C GLY A 181 22.19 -11.59 -4.91
N LEU A 182 21.77 -11.19 -3.71
CA LEU A 182 21.44 -9.80 -3.39
C LEU A 182 22.27 -9.30 -2.20
N THR A 183 22.67 -8.04 -2.29
CA THR A 183 23.23 -7.28 -1.18
C THR A 183 22.34 -6.07 -0.90
N TRP A 184 22.36 -5.58 0.35
CA TRP A 184 21.63 -4.37 0.70
C TRP A 184 22.04 -3.23 -0.26
N PRO A 185 21.08 -2.50 -0.85
CA PRO A 185 21.43 -1.43 -1.76
C PRO A 185 22.21 -0.34 -0.99
N PRO A 186 23.24 0.27 -1.60
CA PRO A 186 23.78 1.52 -1.12
C PRO A 186 22.67 2.55 -0.91
N VAL A 187 22.82 3.38 0.12
CA VAL A 187 21.90 4.50 0.42
C VAL A 187 21.76 5.38 -0.81
N CYS A 188 20.53 5.84 -1.10
CA CYS A 188 20.21 6.69 -2.25
C CYS A 188 20.42 6.05 -3.64
N ARG A 189 20.59 4.72 -3.74
CA ARG A 189 20.60 4.02 -5.04
C ARG A 189 19.20 3.96 -5.65
N ASP A 190 19.16 3.75 -6.97
CA ASP A 190 17.91 3.52 -7.69
C ASP A 190 17.05 2.44 -7.04
N PRO A 191 15.72 2.66 -6.94
CA PRO A 191 14.83 1.71 -6.31
C PRO A 191 14.84 0.34 -6.99
N ARG A 192 14.72 -0.72 -6.19
CA ARG A 192 14.60 -2.08 -6.70
C ARG A 192 13.13 -2.44 -6.90
N ILE A 193 12.81 -2.89 -8.11
CA ILE A 193 11.47 -3.33 -8.49
C ILE A 193 11.37 -4.84 -8.29
N TRP A 194 10.27 -5.27 -7.67
CA TRP A 194 9.89 -6.66 -7.48
C TRP A 194 8.65 -6.91 -8.33
N GLU A 195 8.87 -7.60 -9.44
CA GLU A 195 7.84 -7.87 -10.42
C GLU A 195 6.74 -8.76 -9.85
N TYR A 196 5.53 -8.54 -10.35
CA TYR A 196 4.36 -9.32 -10.01
C TYR A 196 4.61 -10.82 -10.10
N ASN A 197 4.06 -11.56 -9.13
CA ASN A 197 4.11 -13.02 -9.06
C ASN A 197 5.53 -13.62 -9.13
N THR A 198 6.51 -12.89 -8.58
CA THR A 198 7.82 -13.46 -8.23
C THR A 198 7.82 -13.99 -6.79
N PRO A 199 8.74 -14.90 -6.42
CA PRO A 199 8.88 -15.33 -5.03
C PRO A 199 9.09 -14.15 -4.06
N GLU A 200 9.87 -13.16 -4.48
CA GLU A 200 10.21 -11.96 -3.73
C GLU A 200 8.99 -11.08 -3.50
N TYR A 201 8.21 -10.83 -4.56
CA TYR A 201 6.94 -10.13 -4.51
C TYR A 201 5.96 -10.79 -3.52
N GLN A 202 5.78 -12.12 -3.63
CA GLN A 202 4.93 -12.86 -2.70
C GLN A 202 5.48 -12.81 -1.27
N GLY A 203 6.80 -12.90 -1.10
CA GLY A 203 7.44 -12.70 0.21
C GLY A 203 7.10 -11.33 0.83
N LEU A 204 7.15 -10.27 0.03
CA LEU A 204 6.83 -8.90 0.45
C LEU A 204 5.34 -8.74 0.81
N LEU A 205 4.41 -9.27 0.00
CA LEU A 205 2.98 -9.32 0.35
C LEU A 205 2.72 -10.15 1.61
N GLY A 206 3.60 -11.10 1.90
CA GLY A 206 3.62 -11.90 3.12
C GLY A 206 3.87 -11.11 4.40
N THR A 207 4.54 -9.96 4.30
CA THR A 207 4.91 -9.11 5.44
C THR A 207 3.72 -8.38 6.06
N ARG A 208 3.95 -7.69 7.20
CA ARG A 208 2.93 -6.86 7.85
C ARG A 208 2.56 -5.65 7.00
N ILE A 209 3.53 -5.03 6.33
CA ILE A 209 3.27 -3.88 5.45
C ILE A 209 2.61 -4.34 4.14
N GLY A 210 3.06 -5.46 3.57
CA GLY A 210 2.38 -6.07 2.41
C GLY A 210 0.93 -6.42 2.69
N LYS A 211 0.63 -6.93 3.90
CA LYS A 211 -0.74 -7.13 4.36
C LYS A 211 -1.55 -5.83 4.40
N CYS A 212 -0.98 -4.73 4.91
CA CYS A 212 -1.64 -3.42 4.90
C CYS A 212 -1.96 -2.94 3.48
N ALA A 213 -1.04 -3.10 2.54
CA ALA A 213 -1.25 -2.74 1.13
C ALA A 213 -2.38 -3.55 0.50
N VAL A 214 -2.39 -4.88 0.65
CA VAL A 214 -3.48 -5.72 0.15
C VAL A 214 -4.81 -5.33 0.76
N TYR A 215 -4.85 -5.05 2.07
CA TYR A 215 -6.10 -4.67 2.74
C TYR A 215 -6.60 -3.32 2.27
N LEU A 216 -5.71 -2.37 1.98
CA LEU A 216 -6.07 -1.08 1.39
C LEU A 216 -6.69 -1.26 0.00
N VAL A 217 -6.12 -2.10 -0.85
CA VAL A 217 -6.68 -2.38 -2.18
C VAL A 217 -8.06 -3.04 -2.06
N LEU A 218 -8.22 -4.04 -1.19
CA LEU A 218 -9.51 -4.71 -0.96
C LEU A 218 -10.58 -3.81 -0.33
N GLU A 219 -10.15 -2.78 0.39
CA GLU A 219 -11.04 -1.79 1.02
C GLU A 219 -11.56 -0.77 0.00
N ILE A 220 -10.74 -0.42 -1.00
CA ILE A 220 -11.05 0.61 -2.01
C ILE A 220 -11.72 0.01 -3.25
N PHE A 221 -11.24 -1.14 -3.72
CA PHE A 221 -11.61 -1.72 -4.99
C PHE A 221 -12.36 -3.04 -4.80
N PRO A 222 -13.40 -3.31 -5.62
CA PRO A 222 -13.99 -4.64 -5.67
C PRO A 222 -12.92 -5.69 -6.02
N ARG A 223 -13.03 -6.88 -5.41
CA ARG A 223 -12.13 -7.98 -5.72
C ARG A 223 -12.20 -8.34 -7.20
N GLY A 224 -11.07 -8.75 -7.77
CA GLY A 224 -10.95 -9.07 -9.20
C GLY A 224 -10.93 -7.86 -10.13
N THR A 225 -10.81 -6.63 -9.60
CA THR A 225 -10.77 -5.42 -10.45
C THR A 225 -9.43 -4.69 -10.43
N TYR A 226 -8.68 -4.76 -9.34
CA TYR A 226 -7.36 -4.14 -9.19
C TYR A 226 -6.41 -5.08 -8.48
N TYR A 227 -5.12 -4.94 -8.79
CA TYR A 227 -4.06 -5.73 -8.19
C TYR A 227 -2.83 -4.85 -7.95
N ILE A 228 -1.90 -5.37 -7.13
CA ILE A 228 -0.59 -4.72 -6.93
C ILE A 228 0.33 -5.20 -8.05
N ALA A 229 0.56 -4.37 -9.05
CA ALA A 229 1.33 -4.73 -10.25
C ALA A 229 2.83 -4.84 -9.99
N ARG A 230 3.35 -4.07 -9.03
CA ARG A 230 4.75 -4.20 -8.60
C ARG A 230 4.93 -3.64 -7.19
N ILE A 231 5.98 -4.11 -6.55
CA ILE A 231 6.43 -3.60 -5.25
C ILE A 231 7.82 -3.02 -5.46
N VAL A 232 8.09 -1.85 -4.91
CA VAL A 232 9.38 -1.18 -5.06
C VAL A 232 9.96 -0.91 -3.69
N THR A 233 11.22 -1.26 -3.47
CA THR A 233 11.93 -1.01 -2.21
C THR A 233 13.23 -0.26 -2.45
N TRP A 234 13.55 0.68 -1.55
CA TRP A 234 14.83 1.38 -1.56
C TRP A 234 15.24 1.75 -0.13
N ASP A 235 16.50 2.14 0.00
CA ASP A 235 17.03 2.73 1.23
C ASP A 235 17.17 4.24 1.01
N GLN A 236 16.50 5.01 1.87
CA GLN A 236 16.67 6.45 1.93
C GLN A 236 17.08 6.83 3.34
N SER A 237 18.28 7.40 3.48
CA SER A 237 18.83 7.83 4.77
C SER A 237 18.87 6.72 5.84
N CYS A 238 19.26 5.49 5.45
CA CYS A 238 19.34 4.30 6.31
C CYS A 238 17.98 3.75 6.79
N SER A 239 16.89 4.20 6.16
CA SER A 239 15.54 3.74 6.39
C SER A 239 15.00 3.01 5.16
N LEU A 240 14.27 1.92 5.42
CA LEU A 240 13.64 1.12 4.37
C LEU A 240 12.34 1.78 3.96
N GLU A 241 12.26 2.13 2.69
CA GLU A 241 11.06 2.68 2.06
C GLU A 241 10.43 1.62 1.14
N ILE A 242 9.11 1.63 1.05
CA ILE A 242 8.38 0.75 0.13
C ILE A 242 7.27 1.50 -0.59
N ARG A 243 7.05 1.12 -1.85
CA ARG A 243 5.92 1.55 -2.68
C ARG A 243 5.21 0.35 -3.27
N PHE A 244 3.90 0.45 -3.36
CA PHE A 244 3.04 -0.50 -4.05
C PHE A 244 2.36 0.22 -5.22
N ASP A 245 2.55 -0.28 -6.43
CA ASP A 245 1.88 0.25 -7.62
C ASP A 245 0.60 -0.57 -7.84
N ILE A 246 -0.52 0.11 -7.98
CA ILE A 246 -1.86 -0.46 -8.04
C ILE A 246 -2.44 -0.16 -9.41
N GLU A 247 -2.80 -1.20 -10.14
CA GLU A 247 -3.27 -1.13 -11.53
C GLU A 247 -4.59 -1.91 -11.67
N PRO A 248 -5.46 -1.53 -12.61
CA PRO A 248 -6.62 -2.33 -12.94
C PRO A 248 -6.20 -3.68 -13.52
N ILE A 249 -6.95 -4.74 -13.20
CA ILE A 249 -6.77 -6.05 -13.84
C ILE A 249 -7.29 -5.93 -15.28
N PRO A 250 -6.50 -6.32 -16.29
CA PRO A 250 -6.97 -6.31 -17.68
C PRO A 250 -8.19 -7.21 -17.82
N VAL A 251 -9.28 -6.66 -18.34
CA VAL A 251 -10.44 -7.47 -18.74
C VAL A 251 -9.95 -8.35 -19.89
N SER A 252 -9.91 -9.66 -19.71
CA SER A 252 -9.62 -10.58 -20.80
C SER A 252 -10.69 -10.36 -21.86
N GLY A 253 -10.34 -9.65 -22.94
CA GLY A 253 -11.26 -9.39 -24.03
C GLY A 253 -11.76 -10.73 -24.55
N CYS A 254 -13.08 -10.90 -24.58
CA CYS A 254 -13.70 -11.90 -25.44
C CYS A 254 -13.08 -11.71 -26.83
N ALA A 255 -12.24 -12.66 -27.25
CA ALA A 255 -11.94 -12.84 -28.65
C ALA A 255 -13.28 -13.15 -29.31
N GLY A 256 -13.92 -12.12 -29.86
CA GLY A 256 -15.10 -12.24 -30.69
C GLY A 256 -14.70 -13.06 -31.91
N SER A 257 -14.97 -14.36 -31.84
CA SER A 257 -15.09 -15.22 -33.01
C SER A 257 -16.29 -14.72 -33.82
N PHE A 258 -16.03 -13.82 -34.76
CA PHE A 258 -16.91 -13.62 -35.90
C PHE A 258 -16.37 -14.51 -37.03
N LEU A 259 -17.07 -15.62 -37.25
CA LEU A 259 -17.19 -16.23 -38.58
C LEU A 259 -18.24 -15.43 -39.36
#